data_AF-A0ABD2NW77-F1
#
_entry.id   AF-A0ABD2NW77-F1
#
_cell.length_a   1.000
_cell.length_b   1.000
_cell.length_c   1.000
_cell.angle_alpha   90.00
_cell.angle_beta   90.00
_cell.angle_gamma   90.00
#
_symmetry.space_group_name_H-M   'P 1'
#
loop_
_entity.id
_entity.type
_entity.pdbx_description
1 polymer ?
#
loop_
_entity_poly.entity_id
_entity_poly.type
_entity_poly.pdbx_seq_one_letter_code
_entity_poly.pdbx_strand_id
1 'polypeptide(L)'
;MLPYMKAKSSVKFVDWCNTGFKVGIDYQPYTVVPGVAVCMLANTTAIAAAWAKLNKKFDLIYAKRAFVHWYIGEGLEEGEFGEARDNLAALGKDYEEVSADNMTKTK
;
A
#
# COMPACT_ATOMS: atom_id res chain seq x y z
N MET A 1 0.01 -22.57 11.72
CA MET A 1 -0.13 -21.13 12.02
C MET A 1 -1.19 -20.45 11.16
N LEU A 2 -1.08 -20.50 9.83
CA LEU A 2 -2.08 -19.89 8.93
C LEU A 2 -3.53 -20.36 9.16
N PRO A 3 -3.84 -21.66 9.41
CA PRO A 3 -5.21 -22.09 9.73
C PRO A 3 -5.77 -21.44 11.01
N TYR A 4 -4.93 -21.30 12.04
CA TYR A 4 -5.29 -20.62 13.29
C TYR A 4 -5.55 -19.12 13.08
N MET A 5 -4.82 -18.49 12.16
CA MET A 5 -5.03 -17.08 11.82
C MET A 5 -6.30 -16.88 10.99
N LYS A 6 -6.57 -17.76 10.01
CA LYS A 6 -7.81 -17.72 9.21
C LYS A 6 -9.07 -17.94 10.06
N ALA A 7 -8.96 -18.69 11.17
CA ALA A 7 -10.06 -18.87 12.12
C ALA A 7 -10.38 -17.61 12.94
N LYS A 8 -9.47 -16.63 13.03
CA LYS A 8 -9.71 -15.36 13.72
C LYS A 8 -10.35 -14.36 12.75
N SER A 9 -11.48 -13.78 13.14
CA SER A 9 -12.19 -12.77 12.34
C SER A 9 -11.44 -11.45 12.19
N SER A 10 -10.39 -11.22 12.99
CA SER A 10 -9.59 -10.00 12.99
C SER A 10 -8.64 -9.88 11.81
N VAL A 11 -8.31 -10.97 11.13
CA VAL A 11 -7.39 -10.96 9.98
C VAL A 11 -8.04 -11.69 8.80
N LYS A 12 -8.30 -10.95 7.72
CA LYS A 12 -8.86 -11.49 6.49
C LYS A 12 -7.75 -11.60 5.45
N PHE A 13 -7.61 -12.79 4.88
CA PHE A 13 -6.70 -13.05 3.76
C PHE A 13 -7.50 -13.10 2.46
N VAL A 14 -6.83 -12.81 1.35
CA VAL A 14 -7.39 -13.00 0.01
C VAL A 14 -7.62 -14.49 -0.28
N ASP A 15 -8.61 -14.78 -1.12
CA ASP A 15 -9.06 -16.15 -1.41
C ASP A 15 -8.10 -16.93 -2.33
N TRP A 16 -7.43 -16.23 -3.24
CA TRP A 16 -6.50 -16.80 -4.22
C TRP A 16 -5.10 -17.10 -3.66
N CYS A 17 -4.78 -16.66 -2.43
CA CYS A 17 -3.47 -16.89 -1.81
C CYS A 17 -3.58 -17.83 -0.58
N ASN A 18 -3.36 -19.12 -0.83
CA ASN A 18 -3.46 -20.16 0.20
C ASN A 18 -2.25 -20.25 1.13
N THR A 19 -1.12 -19.65 0.77
CA THR A 19 0.14 -19.62 1.55
C THR A 19 0.55 -18.19 1.93
N GLY A 20 -0.43 -17.30 2.12
CA GLY A 20 -0.24 -15.87 2.41
C GLY A 20 0.39 -15.53 3.76
N PHE A 21 1.08 -16.47 4.42
CA PHE A 21 1.77 -16.25 5.68
C PHE A 21 3.07 -17.04 5.74
N LYS A 22 4.16 -16.36 6.11
CA LYS A 22 5.50 -16.92 6.23
C LYS A 22 6.14 -16.43 7.53
N VAL A 23 6.99 -17.27 8.12
CA VAL A 23 7.76 -16.95 9.33
C VAL A 23 9.22 -17.25 9.08
N GLY A 24 10.08 -16.29 9.36
CA GLY A 24 11.51 -16.48 9.54
C GLY A 24 11.85 -16.28 11.01
N ILE A 25 12.73 -17.12 11.54
CA ILE A 25 13.26 -16.99 12.90
C ILE A 25 14.74 -16.70 12.75
N ASP A 26 15.16 -15.57 13.29
CA ASP A 26 16.57 -15.23 13.43
C ASP A 26 16.97 -15.45 14.90
N TYR A 27 18.11 -16.13 15.09
CA TYR A 27 18.67 -16.40 16.41
C TYR A 27 19.68 -15.33 16.84
N GLN A 28 20.09 -14.46 15.91
CA GLN A 28 20.95 -13.33 16.26
C GLN A 28 20.14 -12.29 17.05
N PRO A 29 20.67 -11.79 18.18
CA PRO A 29 20.00 -10.73 18.92
C PRO A 29 19.98 -9.44 18.11
N TYR A 30 18.78 -8.93 17.86
CA TYR A 30 18.52 -7.73 17.05
C TYR A 30 18.82 -6.42 17.79
N THR A 31 19.05 -6.45 19.11
CA THR A 31 19.44 -5.27 19.91
C THR A 31 20.38 -5.64 21.05
N VAL A 32 21.05 -4.61 21.60
CA VAL A 32 21.79 -4.66 22.86
C VAL A 32 20.91 -4.88 24.11
N VAL A 33 19.59 -4.72 23.97
CA VAL A 33 18.64 -4.90 25.08
C VAL A 33 18.14 -6.36 25.09
N PRO A 34 18.18 -7.05 26.24
CA PRO A 34 17.62 -8.40 26.34
C PRO A 34 16.13 -8.42 26.01
N GLY A 35 15.71 -9.29 25.08
CA GLY A 35 14.30 -9.44 24.73
C GLY A 35 14.06 -10.23 23.44
N VAL A 36 12.78 -10.41 23.11
CA VAL A 36 12.31 -10.95 21.82
C VAL A 36 11.61 -9.81 21.07
N ALA A 37 11.91 -9.66 19.78
CA ALA A 37 11.18 -8.76 18.89
C ALA A 37 10.59 -9.52 17.72
N VAL A 38 9.60 -8.87 17.11
CA VAL A 38 8.93 -9.33 15.92
C VAL A 38 8.89 -8.16 14.94
N CYS A 39 9.28 -8.42 13.68
CA CYS A 39 9.05 -7.52 12.58
C CYS A 39 7.97 -8.13 11.67
N MET A 40 6.93 -7.37 11.35
CA MET A 40 5.88 -7.80 10.43
C MET A 40 5.99 -7.00 9.13
N LEU A 41 6.14 -7.71 8.02
CA LEU A 41 5.97 -7.17 6.68
C LEU A 41 4.63 -7.64 6.14
N ALA A 42 3.68 -6.72 5.96
CA ALA A 42 2.35 -7.03 5.45
C ALA A 42 2.06 -6.25 4.17
N ASN A 43 1.62 -6.97 3.14
CA ASN A 43 1.06 -6.38 1.93
C ASN A 43 -0.47 -6.46 2.01
N THR A 44 -1.14 -5.32 1.90
CA THR A 44 -2.59 -5.20 2.10
C THR A 44 -3.19 -4.19 1.13
N THR A 45 -4.41 -4.47 0.66
CA THR A 45 -5.21 -3.54 -0.15
C THR A 45 -5.55 -2.25 0.59
N ALA A 46 -5.41 -2.21 1.92
CA ALA A 46 -5.60 -1.00 2.71
C ALA A 46 -4.65 0.15 2.33
N ILE A 47 -3.54 -0.14 1.63
CA ILE A 47 -2.63 0.88 1.10
C ILE A 47 -3.33 1.83 0.10
N ALA A 48 -4.41 1.40 -0.56
CA ALA A 48 -5.19 2.25 -1.47
C ALA A 48 -5.65 3.56 -0.81
N ALA A 49 -6.02 3.51 0.47
CA ALA A 49 -6.43 4.70 1.21
C ALA A 49 -5.27 5.71 1.39
N ALA A 50 -4.03 5.25 1.44
CA ALA A 50 -2.86 6.12 1.48
C ALA A 50 -2.63 6.78 0.11
N TRP A 51 -2.75 6.04 -0.98
CA TRP A 51 -2.68 6.59 -2.35
C TRP A 51 -3.76 7.64 -2.61
N ALA A 52 -5.00 7.38 -2.20
CA ALA A 52 -6.09 8.35 -2.31
C ALA A 52 -5.79 9.66 -1.54
N LYS A 53 -5.20 9.57 -0.34
CA LYS A 53 -4.78 10.74 0.43
C LYS A 53 -3.64 11.51 -0.25
N LEU A 54 -2.69 10.79 -0.87
CA LEU A 54 -1.58 11.39 -1.60
C LEU A 54 -2.10 12.14 -2.84
N ASN A 55 -2.95 11.50 -3.66
CA ASN A 55 -3.61 12.13 -4.82
C ASN A 55 -4.35 13.40 -4.42
N LYS A 56 -5.14 13.36 -3.34
CA LYS A 56 -5.84 14.56 -2.85
C LYS A 56 -4.90 15.71 -2.49
N LYS A 57 -3.78 15.41 -1.80
CA LYS A 57 -2.79 16.44 -1.45
C LYS A 57 -2.12 17.01 -2.69
N PHE A 58 -1.76 16.15 -3.65
CA PHE A 58 -1.21 16.54 -4.92
C PHE A 58 -2.17 17.47 -5.67
N ASP A 59 -3.43 17.07 -5.85
CA ASP A 59 -4.45 17.84 -6.56
C ASP A 59 -4.62 19.25 -5.93
N LEU A 60 -4.60 19.36 -4.59
CA LEU A 60 -4.71 20.66 -3.89
C LEU A 60 -3.53 21.61 -4.16
N ILE A 61 -2.31 21.07 -4.25
CA ILE A 61 -1.09 21.85 -4.49
C ILE A 61 -0.98 22.20 -5.97
N TYR A 62 -1.24 21.23 -6.84
CA TYR A 62 -1.15 21.37 -8.29
C TYR A 62 -2.22 22.32 -8.85
N ALA A 63 -3.43 22.33 -8.29
CA ALA A 63 -4.49 23.28 -8.67
C ALA A 63 -4.08 24.75 -8.47
N LYS A 64 -3.15 25.03 -7.56
CA LYS A 64 -2.59 26.38 -7.34
C LYS A 64 -1.29 26.62 -8.10
N ARG A 65 -0.85 25.65 -8.91
CA ARG A 65 0.48 25.61 -9.56
C ARG A 65 1.62 25.88 -8.58
N ALA A 66 1.45 25.50 -7.31
CA ALA A 66 2.44 25.76 -6.27
C ALA A 66 3.68 24.89 -6.52
N PHE A 67 4.86 25.49 -6.45
CA PHE A 67 6.18 24.86 -6.66
C PHE A 67 6.46 24.29 -8.06
N VAL A 68 5.50 24.29 -8.99
CA VAL A 68 5.64 23.71 -10.34
C VAL A 68 6.83 24.28 -11.12
N HIS A 69 7.08 25.59 -11.02
CA HIS A 69 8.16 26.26 -11.75
C HIS A 69 9.57 25.73 -11.39
N TRP A 70 9.79 25.22 -10.18
CA TRP A 70 11.08 24.65 -9.79
C TRP A 70 11.36 23.37 -10.58
N TYR A 71 10.36 22.51 -10.73
CA TYR A 71 10.51 21.25 -11.46
C TYR A 71 10.65 21.47 -12.96
N ILE A 72 9.85 22.38 -13.53
CA ILE A 72 9.98 22.74 -14.95
C ILE A 72 11.33 23.41 -15.22
N GLY A 73 11.82 24.23 -14.27
CA GLY A 73 13.14 24.86 -14.36
C GLY A 73 14.30 23.85 -14.43
N GLU A 74 14.13 22.67 -13.83
CA GLU A 74 15.09 21.56 -13.89
C GLU A 74 14.87 20.64 -15.12
N GLY A 75 13.88 20.93 -15.96
CA GLY A 75 13.65 20.22 -17.23
C GLY A 75 12.51 19.19 -17.24
N LEU A 76 11.68 19.13 -16.19
CA LEU A 76 10.47 18.30 -16.21
C LEU A 76 9.40 18.90 -17.12
N GLU A 77 8.76 18.09 -17.97
CA GLU A 77 7.64 18.55 -18.79
C GLU A 77 6.37 18.68 -17.94
N GLU A 78 5.59 19.75 -18.15
CA GLU A 78 4.40 20.00 -17.32
C GLU A 78 3.35 18.87 -17.43
N GLY A 79 3.27 18.19 -18.58
CA GLY A 79 2.40 17.04 -18.78
C GLY A 79 2.72 15.86 -17.85
N GLU A 80 3.98 15.67 -17.47
CA GLU A 80 4.44 14.53 -16.67
C GLU A 80 3.81 14.51 -15.27
N PHE A 81 3.43 15.68 -14.74
CA PHE A 81 2.66 15.79 -13.49
C PHE A 81 1.29 15.11 -13.58
N GLY A 82 0.58 15.36 -14.69
CA GLY A 82 -0.73 14.77 -14.94
C GLY A 82 -0.62 13.27 -15.14
N GLU A 83 0.36 12.83 -15.93
CA GLU A 83 0.61 11.41 -16.18
C GLU A 83 0.95 10.64 -14.90
N ALA A 84 1.85 11.17 -14.07
CA ALA A 84 2.21 10.54 -12.79
C ALA A 84 1.00 10.44 -11.85
N ARG A 85 0.16 11.48 -11.82
CA ARG A 85 -1.07 11.50 -11.03
C ARG A 85 -2.06 10.44 -11.51
N ASP A 86 -2.27 10.34 -12.81
CA ASP A 86 -3.22 9.38 -13.40
C ASP A 86 -2.75 7.93 -13.22
N ASN A 87 -1.43 7.68 -13.33
CA ASN A 87 -0.84 6.39 -13.00
C ASN A 87 -1.11 5.99 -11.53
N LEU A 88 -0.98 6.94 -10.60
CA LEU A 88 -1.25 6.68 -9.18
C LEU A 88 -2.75 6.48 -8.90
N ALA A 89 -3.62 7.20 -9.62
CA ALA A 89 -5.07 7.00 -9.55
C ALA A 89 -5.49 5.62 -10.08
N ALA A 90 -4.91 5.18 -11.20
CA ALA A 90 -5.12 3.84 -11.75
C ALA A 90 -4.70 2.75 -10.77
N LEU A 91 -3.50 2.86 -10.17
CA LEU A 91 -3.03 1.93 -9.15
C LEU A 91 -3.98 1.87 -7.95
N GLY A 92 -4.51 3.00 -7.50
CA GLY A 92 -5.50 3.04 -6.42
C GLY A 92 -6.75 2.25 -6.77
N LYS A 93 -7.24 2.40 -8.01
CA LYS A 93 -8.41 1.68 -8.53
C LYS A 93 -8.16 0.18 -8.62
N ASP A 94 -6.98 -0.25 -9.07
CA ASP A 94 -6.61 -1.68 -9.13
C ASP A 94 -6.73 -2.35 -7.75
N TYR A 95 -6.30 -1.66 -6.68
CA TYR A 95 -6.46 -2.18 -5.31
C TYR A 95 -7.92 -2.22 -4.84
N GLU A 96 -8.76 -1.25 -5.24
CA GLU A 96 -10.18 -1.25 -4.94
C GLU A 96 -10.90 -2.42 -5.61
N GLU A 97 -10.60 -2.68 -6.89
CA GLU A 97 -11.12 -3.80 -7.66
C GLU A 97 -10.75 -5.14 -7.01
N VAL A 98 -9.46 -5.34 -6.67
CA VAL A 98 -9.01 -6.54 -5.94
C VAL A 98 -9.70 -6.68 -4.58
N SER A 99 -9.93 -5.59 -3.86
CA SER A 99 -10.61 -5.64 -2.57
C SER A 99 -12.09 -6.00 -2.70
N ALA A 100 -12.78 -5.50 -3.73
CA ALA A 100 -14.18 -5.78 -3.99
C ALA A 100 -14.40 -7.25 -4.42
N ASP A 101 -13.55 -7.78 -5.30
CA ASP A 101 -13.60 -9.17 -5.76
C ASP A 101 -13.46 -10.18 -4.63
N ASN A 102 -12.68 -9.86 -3.61
CA ASN A 102 -12.57 -10.70 -2.41
C ASN A 102 -13.86 -10.70 -1.57
N MET A 103 -14.64 -9.62 -1.57
CA MET A 103 -15.91 -9.58 -0.84
C MET A 103 -17.03 -10.33 -1.56
N THR A 104 -17.03 -10.33 -2.90
CA THR A 104 -18.08 -10.99 -3.70
C THR A 104 -17.92 -12.51 -3.71
N LYS A 105 -16.70 -13.03 -3.67
CA LYS A 105 -16.41 -14.47 -3.63
C LYS A 105 -16.55 -15.13 -2.25
N THR A 106 -16.72 -14.36 -1.19
CA THR A 106 -16.88 -14.87 0.19
C THR A 106 -18.36 -15.05 0.60
N LYS A 107 -19.30 -14.98 -0.36
CA LYS A 107 -20.71 -15.40 -0.20
C LYS A 107 -20.97 -16.68 -0.97
#